data_AF-A0A6P8YLA0-F1
#
_entry.id   AF-A0A6P8YLA0-F1
#
_cell.length_a   1.000
_cell.length_b   1.000
_cell.length_c   1.000
_cell.angle_alpha   90.00
_cell.angle_beta   90.00
_cell.angle_gamma   90.00
#
_symmetry.space_group_name_H-M   'P 1'
#
loop_
_entity.id
_entity.type
_entity.pdbx_description
1 polymer ?
#
loop_
_entity_poly.entity_id
_entity_poly.type
_entity_poly.pdbx_seq_one_letter_code
_entity_poly.pdbx_strand_id
1 'polypeptide(L)'
;MEALGHKGYQKSILRDWPGAISVWDEAIKSYPREKKFYNNRARCYFLMNDFKRALADADFMTSHFPEYPRGHFRQGEILASMKKFREAEKCFRRVLELDNTCLDAINELNEVQIQHLCSLGFSRYQAGNALSMAKDFEEAKTLLREGAFPDDDGEIYESDEDTAVQKPVQVYAIPGHYDPLEDPDNPKKCCSIWVGNMKEKVSDDDLKKIFSKYGKVKSIKADFSKFFVFVNYVESDGASKAMRHLQGQDLSGNKGIKIRYPDRVMNK
;
A
#
# COMPACT_ATOMS: atom_id res chain seq x y z
N MET A 1 -18.44 -27.52 5.58
CA MET A 1 -18.16 -26.12 5.16
C MET A 1 -16.71 -25.76 5.42
N GLU A 2 -16.22 -25.83 6.67
CA GLU A 2 -14.85 -25.45 7.04
C GLU A 2 -13.76 -26.28 6.34
N ALA A 3 -13.94 -27.60 6.19
CA ALA A 3 -12.96 -28.45 5.52
C ALA A 3 -12.71 -28.07 4.04
N LEU A 4 -13.78 -27.80 3.28
CA LEU A 4 -13.67 -27.33 1.89
C LEU A 4 -13.11 -25.90 1.84
N GLY A 5 -13.51 -25.05 2.78
CA GLY A 5 -12.95 -23.72 3.01
C GLY A 5 -11.42 -23.74 3.18
N HIS A 6 -10.94 -24.54 4.13
CA HIS A 6 -9.52 -24.69 4.41
C HIS A 6 -8.77 -25.30 3.22
N LYS A 7 -9.31 -26.34 2.58
CA LYS A 7 -8.67 -26.98 1.42
C LYS A 7 -8.49 -26.01 0.26
N GLY A 8 -9.52 -25.23 -0.09
CA GLY A 8 -9.43 -24.23 -1.16
C GLY A 8 -8.46 -23.11 -0.82
N TYR A 9 -8.41 -22.70 0.45
CA TYR A 9 -7.49 -21.68 0.93
C TYR A 9 -6.03 -22.15 0.88
N GLN A 10 -5.75 -23.38 1.31
CA GLN A 10 -4.42 -24.00 1.23
C GLN A 10 -3.93 -24.05 -0.23
N LYS A 11 -4.79 -24.47 -1.16
CA LYS A 11 -4.48 -24.47 -2.60
C LYS A 11 -4.19 -23.07 -3.13
N SER A 12 -4.92 -22.06 -2.65
CA SER A 12 -4.69 -20.66 -3.00
C SER A 12 -3.35 -20.13 -2.47
N ILE A 13 -2.93 -20.51 -1.25
CA ILE A 13 -1.61 -20.17 -0.71
C ILE A 13 -0.50 -20.78 -1.57
N LEU A 14 -0.69 -22.04 -2.00
CA LEU A 14 0.24 -22.73 -2.88
C LEU A 14 0.23 -22.21 -4.33
N ARG A 15 -0.58 -21.20 -4.64
CA ARG A 15 -0.80 -20.64 -5.98
C ARG A 15 -1.27 -21.68 -7.01
N ASP A 16 -1.83 -22.79 -6.54
CA ASP A 16 -2.52 -23.78 -7.36
C ASP A 16 -3.94 -23.26 -7.63
N TRP A 17 -4.06 -22.26 -8.52
CA TRP A 17 -5.33 -21.62 -8.84
C TRP A 17 -6.34 -22.57 -9.46
N PRO A 18 -5.99 -23.44 -10.43
CA PRO A 18 -6.93 -24.41 -10.98
C PRO A 18 -7.42 -25.40 -9.92
N GLY A 19 -6.51 -25.89 -9.04
CA GLY A 19 -6.88 -26.76 -7.94
C GLY A 19 -7.77 -26.06 -6.91
N ALA A 20 -7.49 -24.79 -6.58
CA ALA A 20 -8.33 -23.98 -5.71
C ALA A 20 -9.73 -23.78 -6.30
N ILE A 21 -9.83 -23.44 -7.60
CA ILE A 21 -11.11 -23.27 -8.31
C ILE A 21 -11.93 -24.55 -8.25
N SER A 22 -11.33 -25.71 -8.51
CA SER A 22 -12.03 -26.99 -8.43
C SER A 22 -12.61 -27.25 -7.03
N VAL A 23 -11.90 -26.85 -5.97
CA VAL A 23 -12.40 -26.96 -4.59
C VAL A 23 -13.51 -25.94 -4.33
N TRP A 24 -13.40 -24.72 -4.85
CA TRP A 24 -14.43 -23.70 -4.72
C TRP A 24 -15.72 -24.07 -5.46
N ASP A 25 -15.62 -24.70 -6.63
CA ASP A 25 -16.77 -25.22 -7.37
C ASP A 25 -17.52 -26.28 -6.56
N GLU A 26 -16.81 -27.20 -5.92
CA GLU A 26 -17.39 -28.19 -5.01
C GLU A 26 -18.04 -27.51 -3.79
N ALA A 27 -17.34 -26.55 -3.17
CA ALA A 27 -17.84 -25.81 -2.02
C ALA A 27 -19.12 -25.02 -2.33
N ILE A 28 -19.20 -24.40 -3.51
CA ILE A 28 -20.38 -23.66 -3.98
C ILE A 28 -21.55 -24.61 -4.23
N LYS A 29 -21.32 -25.78 -4.83
CA LYS A 29 -22.37 -26.80 -5.03
C LYS A 29 -22.97 -27.26 -3.70
N SER A 30 -22.12 -27.47 -2.68
CA SER A 30 -22.59 -27.90 -1.35
C SER A 30 -23.19 -26.75 -0.52
N TYR A 31 -22.70 -25.52 -0.70
CA TYR A 31 -23.08 -24.36 0.11
C TYR A 31 -23.32 -23.12 -0.77
N PRO A 32 -24.39 -23.10 -1.58
CA PRO A 32 -24.60 -22.08 -2.61
C PRO A 32 -24.84 -20.66 -2.05
N ARG A 33 -25.14 -20.52 -0.76
CA ARG A 33 -25.33 -19.23 -0.08
C ARG A 33 -24.08 -18.70 0.61
N GLU A 34 -22.97 -19.45 0.62
CA GLU A 34 -21.73 -19.01 1.25
C GLU A 34 -20.95 -18.08 0.32
N LYS A 35 -21.19 -16.77 0.49
CA LYS A 35 -20.57 -15.69 -0.27
C LYS A 35 -19.04 -15.70 -0.29
N LYS A 36 -18.37 -16.21 0.76
CA LYS A 36 -16.90 -16.30 0.80
C LYS A 36 -16.34 -17.18 -0.32
N PHE A 37 -17.05 -18.23 -0.73
CA PHE A 37 -16.57 -19.15 -1.78
C PHE A 37 -16.58 -18.49 -3.16
N TYR A 38 -17.62 -17.73 -3.50
CA TYR A 38 -17.65 -16.94 -4.72
C TYR A 38 -16.55 -15.88 -4.73
N ASN A 39 -16.33 -15.17 -3.61
CA ASN A 39 -15.25 -14.18 -3.51
C ASN A 39 -13.87 -14.81 -3.72
N ASN A 40 -13.62 -15.97 -3.11
CA ASN A 40 -12.34 -16.66 -3.24
C ASN A 40 -12.13 -17.22 -4.65
N ARG A 41 -13.19 -17.75 -5.28
CA ARG A 41 -13.13 -18.23 -6.68
C ARG A 41 -12.92 -17.08 -7.66
N ALA A 42 -13.63 -15.95 -7.49
CA ALA A 42 -13.42 -14.72 -8.24
C ALA A 42 -11.96 -14.25 -8.16
N ARG A 43 -11.37 -14.29 -6.95
CA ARG A 43 -9.95 -13.95 -6.75
C ARG A 43 -9.01 -14.91 -7.50
N CYS A 44 -9.29 -16.21 -7.51
CA CYS A 44 -8.50 -17.16 -8.30
C CYS A 44 -8.58 -16.85 -9.80
N TYR A 45 -9.77 -16.59 -10.34
CA TYR A 45 -9.94 -16.18 -11.74
C TYR A 45 -9.23 -14.88 -12.06
N PHE A 46 -9.33 -13.88 -11.18
CA PHE A 46 -8.63 -12.60 -11.30
C PHE A 46 -7.11 -12.78 -11.37
N LEU A 47 -6.52 -13.59 -10.49
CA LEU A 47 -5.08 -13.89 -10.48
C LEU A 47 -4.61 -14.67 -11.72
N MET A 48 -5.53 -15.31 -12.43
CA MET A 48 -5.28 -15.95 -13.73
C MET A 48 -5.55 -15.01 -14.92
N ASN A 49 -5.83 -13.72 -14.68
CA ASN A 49 -6.28 -12.74 -15.68
C ASN A 49 -7.57 -13.13 -16.42
N ASP A 50 -8.36 -14.06 -15.88
CA ASP A 50 -9.69 -14.37 -16.41
C ASP A 50 -10.73 -13.42 -15.82
N PHE A 51 -10.69 -12.18 -16.28
CA PHE A 51 -11.57 -11.12 -15.78
C PHE A 51 -13.05 -11.40 -16.08
N LYS A 52 -13.36 -12.16 -17.14
CA LYS A 52 -14.74 -12.49 -17.50
C LYS A 52 -15.39 -13.40 -16.45
N ARG A 53 -14.72 -14.48 -16.06
CA ARG A 53 -15.23 -15.39 -15.01
C ARG A 53 -15.16 -14.74 -13.63
N ALA A 54 -14.10 -13.98 -13.36
CA ALA A 54 -14.00 -13.24 -12.11
C ALA A 54 -15.17 -12.25 -11.93
N LEU A 55 -15.51 -11.50 -12.99
CA LEU A 55 -16.60 -10.53 -12.96
C LEU A 55 -17.96 -11.21 -12.80
N ALA A 56 -18.18 -12.37 -13.43
CA ALA A 56 -19.43 -13.12 -13.26
C ALA A 56 -19.67 -13.52 -11.78
N ASP A 57 -18.62 -13.95 -11.07
CA ASP A 57 -18.73 -14.24 -9.64
C ASP A 57 -18.95 -12.96 -8.80
N ALA A 58 -18.32 -11.86 -9.18
CA ALA A 58 -18.50 -10.57 -8.51
C ALA A 58 -19.92 -10.02 -8.70
N ASP A 59 -20.45 -10.05 -9.91
CA ASP A 59 -21.81 -9.62 -10.25
C ASP A 59 -22.86 -10.49 -9.53
N PHE A 60 -22.61 -11.81 -9.45
CA PHE A 60 -23.46 -12.69 -8.65
C PHE A 60 -23.48 -12.26 -7.18
N MET A 61 -22.31 -11.97 -6.59
CA MET A 61 -22.22 -11.53 -5.20
C MET A 61 -22.92 -10.20 -4.96
N THR A 62 -22.73 -9.20 -5.80
CA THR A 62 -23.33 -7.87 -5.59
C THR A 62 -24.83 -7.86 -5.85
N SER A 63 -25.34 -8.76 -6.69
CA SER A 63 -26.78 -8.94 -6.92
C SER A 63 -27.48 -9.70 -5.78
N HIS A 64 -26.85 -10.74 -5.22
CA HIS A 64 -27.50 -11.62 -4.22
C HIS A 64 -27.12 -11.26 -2.77
N PHE A 65 -25.99 -10.61 -2.56
CA PHE A 65 -25.48 -10.20 -1.26
C PHE A 65 -25.05 -8.71 -1.30
N PRO A 66 -25.99 -7.79 -1.55
CA PRO A 66 -25.68 -6.36 -1.74
C PRO A 66 -25.01 -5.70 -0.53
N GLU A 67 -25.21 -6.25 0.66
CA GLU A 67 -24.61 -5.79 1.92
C GLU A 67 -23.26 -6.46 2.24
N TYR A 68 -22.65 -7.14 1.26
CA TYR A 68 -21.33 -7.76 1.43
C TYR A 68 -20.22 -6.88 0.83
N PRO A 69 -19.46 -6.14 1.64
CA PRO A 69 -18.49 -5.16 1.13
C PRO A 69 -17.43 -5.80 0.22
N ARG A 70 -16.94 -6.99 0.57
CA ARG A 70 -15.92 -7.70 -0.22
C ARG A 70 -16.39 -8.07 -1.63
N GLY A 71 -17.70 -8.25 -1.84
CA GLY A 71 -18.25 -8.51 -3.17
C GLY A 71 -18.08 -7.30 -4.09
N HIS A 72 -18.47 -6.11 -3.60
CA HIS A 72 -18.28 -4.85 -4.30
C HIS A 72 -16.80 -4.52 -4.49
N PHE A 73 -15.97 -4.74 -3.47
CA PHE A 73 -14.52 -4.54 -3.55
C PHE A 73 -13.89 -5.37 -4.67
N ARG A 74 -14.20 -6.68 -4.71
CA ARG A 74 -13.70 -7.58 -5.76
C ARG A 74 -14.18 -7.15 -7.14
N GLN A 75 -15.43 -6.73 -7.28
CA GLN A 75 -15.96 -6.20 -8.54
C GLN A 75 -15.16 -4.95 -8.99
N GLY A 76 -14.87 -4.04 -8.06
CA GLY A 76 -14.05 -2.85 -8.30
C GLY A 76 -12.65 -3.19 -8.80
N GLU A 77 -11.93 -4.10 -8.14
CA GLU A 77 -10.58 -4.55 -8.57
C GLU A 77 -10.57 -5.12 -9.99
N ILE A 78 -11.58 -5.93 -10.33
CA ILE A 78 -11.72 -6.55 -11.66
C ILE A 78 -12.00 -5.47 -12.71
N LEU A 79 -12.95 -4.57 -12.44
CA LEU A 79 -13.32 -3.50 -13.36
C LEU A 79 -12.17 -2.51 -13.58
N ALA A 80 -11.43 -2.16 -12.53
CA ALA A 80 -10.23 -1.33 -12.62
C ALA A 80 -9.17 -1.98 -13.53
N SER A 81 -8.94 -3.29 -13.36
CA SER A 81 -8.00 -4.05 -14.20
C SER A 81 -8.46 -4.15 -15.66
N MET A 82 -9.77 -4.08 -15.91
CA MET A 82 -10.36 -3.95 -17.24
C MET A 82 -10.38 -2.50 -17.77
N LYS A 83 -9.76 -1.53 -17.07
CA LYS A 83 -9.76 -0.09 -17.38
C LYS A 83 -11.14 0.57 -17.39
N LYS A 84 -12.13 -0.05 -16.74
CA LYS A 84 -13.48 0.49 -16.58
C LYS A 84 -13.59 1.35 -15.32
N PHE A 85 -12.80 2.43 -15.27
CA PHE A 85 -12.56 3.20 -14.05
C PHE A 85 -13.84 3.75 -13.40
N ARG A 86 -14.78 4.28 -14.20
CA ARG A 86 -16.05 4.81 -13.67
C ARG A 86 -16.92 3.76 -12.99
N GLU A 87 -16.93 2.54 -13.51
CA GLU A 87 -17.67 1.43 -12.91
C GLU A 87 -16.95 0.97 -11.63
N ALA A 88 -15.62 0.90 -11.66
CA ALA A 88 -14.81 0.56 -10.48
C ALA A 88 -14.97 1.57 -9.33
N GLU A 89 -14.97 2.88 -9.60
CA GLU A 89 -15.21 3.92 -8.59
C GLU A 89 -16.55 3.72 -7.88
N LYS A 90 -17.62 3.41 -8.63
CA LYS A 90 -18.94 3.15 -8.04
C LYS A 90 -18.90 1.96 -7.08
N CYS A 91 -18.20 0.90 -7.47
CA CYS A 91 -18.01 -0.27 -6.61
C CYS A 91 -17.27 0.10 -5.31
N PHE A 92 -16.16 0.82 -5.38
CA PHE A 92 -15.40 1.21 -4.18
C PHE A 92 -16.17 2.20 -3.30
N ARG A 93 -16.91 3.15 -3.88
CA ARG A 93 -17.82 4.02 -3.11
C ARG A 93 -18.89 3.20 -2.39
N ARG A 94 -19.45 2.18 -3.05
CA ARG A 94 -20.42 1.28 -2.40
C ARG A 94 -19.78 0.50 -1.23
N VAL A 95 -18.51 0.13 -1.32
CA VAL A 95 -17.77 -0.44 -0.17
C VAL A 95 -17.73 0.56 0.98
N LEU A 96 -17.40 1.83 0.71
CA LEU A 96 -17.31 2.89 1.72
C LEU A 96 -18.67 3.30 2.32
N GLU A 97 -19.76 3.13 1.58
CA GLU A 97 -21.12 3.28 2.11
C GLU A 97 -21.45 2.18 3.14
N LEU A 98 -20.96 0.96 2.92
CA LEU A 98 -21.18 -0.19 3.81
C LEU A 98 -20.18 -0.23 4.98
N ASP A 99 -18.94 0.17 4.72
CA ASP A 99 -17.83 0.23 5.67
C ASP A 99 -16.96 1.45 5.35
N ASN A 100 -17.30 2.58 5.98
CA ASN A 100 -16.60 3.85 5.80
C ASN A 100 -15.18 3.88 6.36
N THR A 101 -14.77 2.84 7.09
CA THR A 101 -13.41 2.71 7.65
C THR A 101 -12.50 1.81 6.81
N CYS A 102 -13.00 1.27 5.70
CA CYS A 102 -12.26 0.37 4.83
C CYS A 102 -11.13 1.10 4.09
N LEU A 103 -9.94 1.12 4.69
CA LEU A 103 -8.73 1.75 4.12
C LEU A 103 -8.38 1.21 2.73
N ASP A 104 -8.56 -0.11 2.52
CA ASP A 104 -8.31 -0.73 1.21
C ASP A 104 -9.19 -0.08 0.14
N ALA A 105 -10.47 0.16 0.43
CA ALA A 105 -11.38 0.80 -0.53
C ALA A 105 -11.08 2.29 -0.74
N ILE A 106 -10.60 3.00 0.29
CA ILE A 106 -10.15 4.40 0.14
C ILE A 106 -8.93 4.46 -0.80
N ASN A 107 -7.94 3.59 -0.55
CA ASN A 107 -6.71 3.54 -1.34
C ASN A 107 -6.99 3.15 -2.79
N GLU A 108 -7.80 2.11 -3.02
CA GLU A 108 -8.17 1.67 -4.36
C GLU A 108 -9.05 2.69 -5.09
N LEU A 109 -9.96 3.38 -4.39
CA LEU A 109 -10.73 4.47 -4.99
C LEU A 109 -9.81 5.60 -5.47
N ASN A 110 -8.86 6.03 -4.65
CA ASN A 110 -7.88 7.05 -5.02
C ASN A 110 -7.00 6.59 -6.20
N GLU A 111 -6.52 5.34 -6.18
CA GLU A 111 -5.72 4.78 -7.27
C GLU A 111 -6.51 4.72 -8.59
N VAL A 112 -7.76 4.28 -8.56
CA VAL A 112 -8.63 4.27 -9.75
C VAL A 112 -8.86 5.67 -10.29
N GLN A 113 -9.06 6.66 -9.42
CA GLN A 113 -9.23 8.05 -9.84
C GLN A 113 -7.95 8.62 -10.48
N ILE A 114 -6.78 8.33 -9.90
CA ILE A 114 -5.49 8.66 -10.49
C ILE A 114 -5.36 8.03 -11.88
N GLN A 115 -5.61 6.72 -12.00
CA GLN A 115 -5.51 6.00 -13.28
C GLN A 115 -6.50 6.54 -14.32
N HIS A 116 -7.70 6.93 -13.89
CA HIS A 116 -8.70 7.54 -14.76
C HIS A 116 -8.22 8.90 -15.29
N LEU A 117 -7.70 9.78 -14.43
CA LEU A 117 -7.10 11.05 -14.87
C LEU A 117 -5.88 10.82 -15.78
N CYS A 118 -5.03 9.85 -15.47
CA CYS A 118 -3.92 9.46 -16.35
C CYS A 118 -4.41 8.99 -17.73
N SER A 119 -5.53 8.25 -17.79
CA SER A 119 -6.12 7.83 -19.06
C SER A 119 -6.70 8.99 -19.89
N LEU A 120 -6.93 10.15 -19.27
CA LEU A 120 -7.33 11.40 -19.92
C LEU A 120 -6.13 12.25 -20.38
N GLY A 121 -4.90 11.79 -20.13
CA GLY A 121 -3.67 12.44 -20.58
C GLY A 121 -2.91 13.23 -19.51
N PHE A 122 -3.39 13.26 -18.27
CA PHE A 122 -2.69 13.92 -17.16
C PHE A 122 -1.56 13.05 -16.61
N SER A 123 -0.51 13.66 -16.07
CA SER A 123 0.53 12.90 -15.37
C SER A 123 0.02 12.38 -14.02
N ARG A 124 0.70 11.35 -13.49
CA ARG A 124 0.35 10.81 -12.17
C ARG A 124 0.55 11.84 -11.06
N TYR A 125 1.53 12.73 -11.22
CA TYR A 125 1.81 13.83 -10.29
C TYR A 125 0.65 14.84 -10.30
N GLN A 126 0.27 15.29 -11.49
CA GLN A 126 -0.91 16.13 -11.72
C GLN A 126 -2.15 15.53 -11.07
N ALA A 127 -2.48 14.28 -11.41
CA ALA A 127 -3.65 13.59 -10.90
C ALA A 127 -3.66 13.50 -9.37
N GLY A 128 -2.53 13.11 -8.76
CA GLY A 128 -2.41 12.97 -7.31
C GLY A 128 -2.59 14.31 -6.57
N ASN A 129 -1.96 15.37 -7.07
CA ASN A 129 -2.09 16.70 -6.46
C ASN A 129 -3.50 17.26 -6.61
N ALA A 130 -4.09 17.14 -7.80
CA ALA A 130 -5.45 17.59 -8.05
C ALA A 130 -6.47 16.90 -7.14
N LEU A 131 -6.35 15.59 -6.96
CA LEU A 131 -7.22 14.83 -6.06
C LEU A 131 -7.00 15.17 -4.58
N SER A 132 -5.79 15.59 -4.19
CA SER A 132 -5.52 16.01 -2.81
C SER A 132 -6.15 17.36 -2.44
N MET A 133 -6.40 18.21 -3.44
CA MET A 133 -6.98 19.55 -3.26
C MET A 133 -8.47 19.61 -3.57
N ALA A 134 -8.96 18.68 -4.39
CA ALA A 134 -10.35 18.64 -4.80
C ALA A 134 -11.23 17.87 -3.81
N LYS A 135 -12.50 18.27 -3.70
CA LYS A 135 -13.53 17.54 -2.95
C LYS A 135 -14.00 16.27 -3.66
N ASP A 136 -13.88 16.24 -4.98
CA ASP A 136 -14.34 15.16 -5.83
C ASP A 136 -13.57 15.09 -7.16
N PHE A 137 -13.83 14.02 -7.93
CA PHE A 137 -13.16 13.75 -9.19
C PHE A 137 -13.39 14.82 -10.27
N GLU A 138 -14.59 15.41 -10.37
CA GLU A 138 -14.89 16.39 -11.41
C GLU A 138 -14.24 17.74 -11.10
N GLU A 139 -14.14 18.11 -9.82
CA GLU A 139 -13.36 19.27 -9.39
C GLU A 139 -11.86 19.06 -9.66
N ALA A 140 -11.30 17.89 -9.33
CA ALA A 140 -9.90 17.55 -9.65
C ALA A 140 -9.61 17.67 -11.15
N LYS A 141 -10.52 17.16 -11.98
CA LYS A 141 -10.44 17.24 -13.43
C LYS A 141 -10.59 18.66 -13.97
N THR A 142 -11.36 19.51 -13.30
CA THR A 142 -11.51 20.92 -13.65
C THR A 142 -10.22 21.68 -13.37
N LEU A 143 -9.64 21.51 -12.18
CA LEU A 143 -8.34 22.09 -11.81
C LEU A 143 -7.25 21.74 -12.83
N LEU A 144 -7.20 20.48 -13.26
CA LEU A 144 -6.24 20.02 -14.26
C LEU A 144 -6.45 20.64 -15.64
N ARG A 145 -7.70 20.84 -16.06
CA ARG A 145 -8.02 21.50 -17.32
C ARG A 145 -7.70 22.99 -17.31
N GLU A 146 -7.75 23.61 -16.14
CA GLU A 146 -7.35 25.00 -15.92
C GLU A 146 -5.82 25.18 -15.86
N GLY A 147 -5.06 24.08 -15.98
CA GLY A 147 -3.59 24.10 -16.01
C GLY A 147 -2.94 24.06 -14.63
N ALA A 148 -3.67 23.66 -13.58
CA ALA A 148 -3.08 23.44 -12.27
C ALA A 148 -2.07 22.27 -12.32
N PHE A 149 -1.00 22.39 -11.54
CA PHE A 149 0.08 21.40 -11.44
C PHE A 149 0.80 21.16 -12.79
N PRO A 150 1.52 22.15 -13.33
CA PRO A 150 2.33 21.93 -14.52
C PRO A 150 3.29 20.75 -14.30
N ASP A 151 3.54 19.97 -15.35
CA ASP A 151 4.59 18.96 -15.31
C ASP A 151 5.92 19.70 -15.14
N ASP A 152 6.74 19.26 -14.18
CA ASP A 152 8.04 19.85 -13.91
C ASP A 152 9.00 19.53 -15.08
N ASP A 153 9.01 20.39 -16.10
CA ASP A 153 9.98 20.43 -17.18
C ASP A 153 11.08 21.46 -16.93
N GLY A 154 11.55 21.58 -15.68
CA GLY A 154 12.97 21.81 -15.40
C GLY A 154 13.64 23.06 -15.98
N GLU A 155 12.96 24.19 -16.12
CA GLU A 155 13.67 25.48 -16.10
C GLU A 155 13.88 25.91 -14.64
N ILE A 156 15.02 25.47 -14.09
CA ILE A 156 15.57 25.95 -12.82
C ILE A 156 15.87 27.44 -12.98
N TYR A 157 14.93 28.29 -12.58
CA TYR A 157 15.27 29.63 -12.11
C TYR A 157 15.57 29.53 -10.61
N GLU A 158 16.86 29.44 -10.27
CA GLU A 158 17.33 29.81 -8.94
C GLU A 158 17.07 31.31 -8.77
N SER A 159 15.91 31.67 -8.23
CA SER A 159 15.75 32.96 -7.55
C SER A 159 15.97 32.72 -6.07
N ASP A 160 17.14 33.17 -5.61
CA ASP A 160 17.47 33.30 -4.19
C ASP A 160 16.37 34.10 -3.48
N GLU A 161 15.45 33.42 -2.79
CA GLU A 161 14.82 33.92 -1.57
C GLU A 161 14.04 32.80 -0.86
N ASP A 162 14.67 32.30 0.21
CA ASP A 162 14.07 31.49 1.27
C ASP A 162 12.78 32.14 1.79
N THR A 163 11.66 31.40 1.81
CA THR A 163 10.81 31.20 3.00
C THR A 163 9.50 30.47 2.65
N ALA A 164 9.35 29.20 3.07
CA ALA A 164 8.03 28.65 3.38
C ALA A 164 8.11 27.45 4.33
N VAL A 165 7.50 27.62 5.49
CA VAL A 165 7.37 26.68 6.60
C VAL A 165 6.43 25.52 6.22
N GLN A 166 6.89 24.27 6.29
CA GLN A 166 6.01 23.10 6.27
C GLN A 166 5.41 22.86 7.67
N LYS A 167 4.07 22.85 7.75
CA LYS A 167 3.31 22.44 8.96
C LYS A 167 3.08 20.91 8.96
N PRO A 168 3.06 20.26 10.14
CA PRO A 168 3.09 18.80 10.24
C PRO A 168 1.71 18.16 10.07
N VAL A 169 1.65 17.07 9.30
CA VAL A 169 0.49 16.17 9.22
C VAL A 169 0.60 15.14 10.35
N GLN A 170 -0.44 15.04 11.18
CA GLN A 170 -0.48 14.21 12.38
C GLN A 170 -1.21 12.89 12.08
N VAL A 171 -0.50 11.76 12.19
CA VAL A 171 -1.03 10.42 11.91
C VAL A 171 -1.35 9.71 13.22
N TYR A 172 -2.62 9.36 13.42
CA TYR A 172 -3.07 8.48 14.50
C TYR A 172 -2.89 7.00 14.11
N ALA A 173 -2.35 6.19 15.01
CA ALA A 173 -2.02 4.78 14.81
C ALA A 173 -3.14 3.83 15.28
N ILE A 174 -3.45 2.77 14.51
CA ILE A 174 -4.17 1.55 14.94
C ILE A 174 -3.62 0.32 14.16
N PRO A 175 -3.49 -0.88 14.77
CA PRO A 175 -2.63 -1.97 14.29
C PRO A 175 -3.34 -2.96 13.35
N GLY A 176 -2.54 -3.57 12.45
CA GLY A 176 -2.95 -4.71 11.62
C GLY A 176 -2.66 -4.59 10.12
N HIS A 177 -2.05 -3.50 9.67
CA HIS A 177 -1.61 -3.33 8.28
C HIS A 177 -0.23 -3.98 8.11
N TYR A 178 -0.14 -4.99 7.25
CA TYR A 178 1.16 -5.50 6.78
C TYR A 178 1.79 -4.42 5.91
N ASP A 179 2.73 -3.65 6.46
CA ASP A 179 3.57 -2.72 5.70
C ASP A 179 4.89 -3.43 5.33
N PRO A 180 5.13 -3.75 4.04
CA PRO A 180 6.38 -4.37 3.61
C PRO A 180 7.65 -3.56 3.96
N LEU A 181 7.50 -2.27 4.28
CA LEU A 181 8.59 -1.39 4.70
C LEU A 181 8.87 -1.52 6.20
N GLU A 182 7.92 -2.04 6.98
CA GLU A 182 8.07 -2.32 8.41
C GLU A 182 8.12 -3.83 8.67
N ASP A 183 8.11 -4.65 7.62
CA ASP A 183 8.14 -6.11 7.71
C ASP A 183 9.53 -6.60 8.16
N PRO A 184 9.66 -7.16 9.37
CA PRO A 184 10.93 -7.66 9.86
C PRO A 184 11.56 -8.75 8.99
N ASP A 185 10.77 -9.44 8.16
CA ASP A 185 11.25 -10.47 7.25
C ASP A 185 11.94 -9.92 6.00
N ASN A 186 11.88 -8.60 5.79
CA ASN A 186 12.60 -7.89 4.72
C ASN A 186 12.43 -8.57 3.34
N PRO A 187 11.18 -8.66 2.84
CA PRO A 187 10.87 -9.42 1.63
C PRO A 187 11.62 -8.91 0.39
N LYS A 188 12.00 -7.63 0.39
CA LYS A 188 12.77 -6.97 -0.69
C LYS A 188 14.29 -7.07 -0.52
N LYS A 189 14.79 -7.71 0.55
CA LYS A 189 16.22 -7.83 0.88
C LYS A 189 16.96 -6.49 0.88
N CYS A 190 16.35 -5.46 1.48
CA CYS A 190 16.95 -4.14 1.64
C CYS A 190 18.16 -4.20 2.58
N CYS A 191 19.27 -3.57 2.20
CA CYS A 191 20.44 -3.38 3.08
C CYS A 191 20.39 -2.08 3.88
N SER A 192 19.44 -1.20 3.57
CA SER A 192 19.32 0.13 4.16
C SER A 192 18.09 0.21 5.05
N ILE A 193 18.22 0.83 6.21
CA ILE A 193 17.11 1.16 7.10
C ILE A 193 17.12 2.66 7.40
N TRP A 194 15.92 3.22 7.46
CA TRP A 194 15.64 4.51 8.04
C TRP A 194 15.24 4.32 9.50
N VAL A 195 15.85 5.08 10.40
CA VAL A 195 15.60 5.06 11.85
C VAL A 195 15.11 6.44 12.26
N GLY A 196 13.81 6.57 12.53
CA GLY A 196 13.16 7.80 12.94
C GLY A 196 12.98 7.93 14.45
N ASN A 197 12.34 9.03 14.83
CA ASN A 197 12.14 9.48 16.22
C ASN A 197 13.44 9.79 16.97
N MET A 198 14.47 10.25 16.25
CA MET A 198 15.78 10.61 16.78
C MET A 198 15.83 12.10 17.19
N LYS A 199 15.15 12.45 18.29
CA LYS A 199 15.07 13.81 18.86
C LYS A 199 16.33 14.28 19.57
N GLU A 200 16.95 13.39 20.33
CA GLU A 200 18.21 13.62 21.01
C GLU A 200 19.36 13.27 20.08
N LYS A 201 20.35 14.18 19.99
CA LYS A 201 21.56 13.94 19.21
C LYS A 201 22.32 12.76 19.79
N VAL A 202 22.63 11.78 18.94
CA VAL A 202 23.43 10.61 19.28
C VAL A 202 24.74 10.70 18.51
N SER A 203 25.86 10.33 19.15
CA SER A 203 27.16 10.33 18.48
C SER A 203 27.22 9.26 17.38
N ASP A 204 27.96 9.54 16.30
CA ASP A 204 28.18 8.55 15.23
C ASP A 204 28.84 7.26 15.75
N ASP A 205 29.69 7.36 16.77
CA ASP A 205 30.38 6.21 17.35
C ASP A 205 29.42 5.33 18.17
N ASP A 206 28.48 5.93 18.91
CA ASP A 206 27.43 5.19 19.60
C ASP A 206 26.48 4.53 18.60
N LEU A 207 26.07 5.24 17.54
CA LEU A 207 25.25 4.68 16.48
C LEU A 207 25.96 3.48 15.82
N LYS A 208 27.25 3.61 15.47
CA LYS A 208 28.04 2.49 14.94
C LYS A 208 28.10 1.33 15.93
N LYS A 209 28.39 1.58 17.21
CA LYS A 209 28.47 0.55 18.26
C LYS A 209 27.16 -0.19 18.47
N ILE A 210 26.03 0.49 18.35
CA ILE A 210 24.70 -0.12 18.49
C ILE A 210 24.38 -0.95 17.24
N PHE A 211 24.42 -0.35 16.05
CA PHE A 211 23.95 -0.99 14.83
C PHE A 211 24.89 -2.10 14.32
N SER A 212 26.18 -2.05 14.65
CA SER A 212 27.16 -3.11 14.32
C SER A 212 26.87 -4.46 14.99
N LYS A 213 26.10 -4.49 16.08
CA LYS A 213 25.68 -5.74 16.75
C LYS A 213 24.80 -6.62 15.86
N TYR A 214 24.11 -6.01 14.91
CA TYR A 214 23.15 -6.71 14.05
C TYR A 214 23.73 -7.10 12.69
N GLY A 215 24.84 -6.49 12.28
CA GLY A 215 25.55 -6.80 11.05
C GLY A 215 26.64 -5.78 10.74
N LYS A 216 27.46 -6.05 9.71
CA LYS A 216 28.53 -5.12 9.30
C LYS A 216 27.91 -3.85 8.69
N VAL A 217 28.11 -2.71 9.35
CA VAL A 217 27.62 -1.40 8.88
C VAL A 217 28.55 -0.84 7.81
N LYS A 218 27.98 -0.48 6.65
CA LYS A 218 28.65 0.17 5.52
C LYS A 218 28.75 1.69 5.71
N SER A 219 27.65 2.32 6.14
CA SER A 219 27.63 3.77 6.41
C SER A 219 26.44 4.17 7.29
N ILE A 220 26.62 5.23 8.08
CA ILE A 220 25.57 5.87 8.86
C ILE A 220 25.49 7.34 8.44
N LYS A 221 24.28 7.86 8.22
CA LYS A 221 24.03 9.28 7.95
C LYS A 221 22.92 9.76 8.88
N ALA A 222 23.29 10.54 9.88
CA ALA A 222 22.34 11.16 10.79
C ALA A 222 21.91 12.54 10.29
N ASP A 223 20.61 12.83 10.34
CA ASP A 223 20.05 14.16 10.17
C ASP A 223 19.11 14.43 11.35
N PHE A 224 19.69 14.93 12.44
CA PHE A 224 18.95 15.25 13.65
C PHE A 224 18.06 16.49 13.49
N SER A 225 18.25 17.31 12.45
CA SER A 225 17.30 18.38 12.13
C SER A 225 15.97 17.84 11.62
N LYS A 226 16.00 16.63 11.04
CA LYS A 226 14.84 15.89 10.55
C LYS A 226 14.51 14.65 11.39
N PHE A 227 15.15 14.52 12.56
CA PHE A 227 14.91 13.46 13.54
C PHE A 227 15.08 12.03 13.02
N PHE A 228 16.03 11.80 12.10
CA PHE A 228 16.29 10.45 11.60
C PHE A 228 17.77 10.13 11.37
N VAL A 229 18.05 8.83 11.27
CA VAL A 229 19.33 8.26 10.90
C VAL A 229 19.13 7.21 9.81
N PHE A 230 19.89 7.28 8.73
CA PHE A 230 20.00 6.20 7.76
C PHE A 230 21.18 5.30 8.09
N VAL A 231 20.91 4.01 8.24
CA VAL A 231 21.94 2.98 8.45
C VAL A 231 21.95 2.06 7.25
N ASN A 232 23.12 1.92 6.63
CA ASN A 232 23.32 1.02 5.50
C ASN A 232 24.21 -0.12 5.95
N TYR A 233 23.72 -1.35 5.85
CA TYR A 233 24.49 -2.57 6.08
C TYR A 233 25.18 -3.03 4.81
N VAL A 234 26.20 -3.88 4.98
CA VAL A 234 26.80 -4.62 3.87
C VAL A 234 25.84 -5.70 3.36
N GLU A 235 25.11 -6.36 4.26
CA GLU A 235 24.17 -7.45 3.97
C GLU A 235 22.76 -7.13 4.48
N SER A 236 21.74 -7.60 3.76
CA SER A 236 20.33 -7.35 4.10
C SER A 236 19.88 -7.99 5.42
N ASP A 237 20.54 -9.07 5.83
CA ASP A 237 20.28 -9.74 7.12
C ASP A 237 20.53 -8.80 8.31
N GLY A 238 21.52 -7.92 8.23
CA GLY A 238 21.78 -6.93 9.27
C GLY A 238 20.64 -5.93 9.44
N ALA A 239 20.03 -5.51 8.33
CA ALA A 239 18.87 -4.63 8.32
C ALA A 239 17.64 -5.31 8.94
N SER A 240 17.37 -6.57 8.58
CA SER A 240 16.28 -7.37 9.16
C SER A 240 16.44 -7.59 10.66
N LYS A 241 17.66 -7.96 11.10
CA LYS A 241 17.97 -8.18 12.52
C LYS A 241 17.82 -6.90 13.34
N ALA A 242 18.29 -5.77 12.82
CA ALA A 242 18.13 -4.47 13.46
C ALA A 242 16.65 -4.12 13.62
N MET A 243 15.84 -4.26 12.57
CA MET A 243 14.39 -4.01 12.64
C MET A 243 13.71 -4.89 13.69
N ARG A 244 13.96 -6.20 13.72
CA ARG A 244 13.36 -7.12 14.71
C ARG A 244 13.66 -6.74 16.15
N HIS A 245 14.88 -6.28 16.45
CA HIS A 245 15.33 -6.09 17.83
C HIS A 245 15.21 -4.65 18.32
N LEU A 246 15.21 -3.67 17.42
CA LEU A 246 15.24 -2.25 17.77
C LEU A 246 13.93 -1.52 17.45
N GLN A 247 12.99 -2.11 16.71
CA GLN A 247 11.70 -1.48 16.45
C GLN A 247 10.97 -1.17 17.76
N GLY A 248 10.59 0.11 17.94
CA GLY A 248 9.88 0.60 19.12
C GLY A 248 10.71 0.64 20.41
N GLN A 249 12.01 0.35 20.37
CA GLN A 249 12.87 0.41 21.56
C GLN A 249 13.37 1.84 21.83
N ASP A 250 13.85 2.08 23.04
CA ASP A 250 14.51 3.34 23.39
C ASP A 250 16.00 3.28 23.00
N LEU A 251 16.52 4.31 22.34
CA LEU A 251 17.90 4.37 21.87
C LEU A 251 18.57 5.69 22.27
N SER A 252 19.50 5.62 23.22
CA SER A 252 20.33 6.76 23.65
C SER A 252 19.52 8.03 23.96
N GLY A 253 18.45 7.89 24.74
CA GLY A 253 17.54 8.99 25.10
C GLY A 253 16.36 9.21 24.15
N ASN A 254 16.38 8.60 22.95
CA ASN A 254 15.29 8.64 21.99
C ASN A 254 14.27 7.55 22.30
N LYS A 255 13.05 7.95 22.68
CA LYS A 255 11.99 7.00 23.04
C LYS A 255 11.29 6.42 21.82
N GLY A 256 11.09 5.10 21.81
CA GLY A 256 10.31 4.41 20.79
C GLY A 256 10.76 4.72 19.37
N ILE A 257 12.00 4.34 19.04
CA ILE A 257 12.52 4.56 17.69
C ILE A 257 11.70 3.79 16.65
N LYS A 258 11.51 4.39 15.48
CA LYS A 258 10.75 3.77 14.40
C LYS A 258 11.66 3.41 13.25
N ILE A 259 11.73 2.13 12.90
CA ILE A 259 12.57 1.62 11.81
C ILE A 259 11.67 1.28 10.62
N ARG A 260 12.09 1.70 9.42
CA ARG A 260 11.45 1.37 8.14
C ARG A 260 12.51 1.12 7.07
N TYR A 261 12.23 0.28 6.09
CA TYR A 261 12.99 0.26 4.84
C TYR A 261 12.66 1.50 4.01
N PRO A 262 13.64 2.06 3.28
CA PRO A 262 13.37 3.21 2.42
C PRO A 262 12.45 2.84 1.25
N ASP A 263 11.49 3.72 0.95
CA ASP A 263 10.56 3.58 -0.17
C ASP A 263 11.25 3.55 -1.55
N ARG A 264 12.42 4.19 -1.63
CA ARG A 264 13.28 4.21 -2.82
C ARG A 264 14.61 3.59 -2.44
N VAL A 265 15.01 2.53 -3.12
CA VAL A 265 16.38 2.04 -3.05
C VAL A 265 17.27 3.18 -3.55
N MET A 266 18.07 3.77 -2.66
CA MET A 266 19.10 4.71 -3.09
C MET A 266 20.14 3.89 -3.88
N ASN A 267 19.91 3.73 -5.18
CA ASN A 267 20.93 3.29 -6.10
C ASN A 267 22.02 4.35 -6.05
N LYS A 268 23.21 3.91 -5.64
CA LYS A 268 24.42 4.72 -5.72
C LYS A 268 24.81 4.96 -7.17
#